data_AF-A0A948BNB9-F1
#
_entry.id   AF-A0A948BNB9-F1
#
_cell.length_a   1.000
_cell.length_b   1.000
_cell.length_c   1.000
_cell.angle_alpha   90.00
_cell.angle_beta   90.00
_cell.angle_gamma   90.00
#
_symmetry.space_group_name_H-M   'P 1'
#
loop_
_entity.id
_entity.type
_entity.pdbx_description
1 polymer ?
#
loop_
_entity_poly.entity_id
_entity_poly.type
_entity_poly.pdbx_seq_one_letter_code
_entity_poly.pdbx_strand_id
1 'polypeptide(L)' 'MAEKIVKLGVKREKGYLYYIDKQGDVSCAKMARGNKKGGNPKKVAKCGIKRKEGYLYFLDKAGDVSCAKMKRGGKKKKKR' A
#
# COMPACT_ATOMS: atom_id res chain seq x y z
N MET A 1 9.01 13.94 -0.41
CA MET A 1 9.22 13.58 1.00
C MET A 1 8.03 12.72 1.42
N ALA A 2 8.26 11.59 2.06
CA ALA A 2 7.20 10.77 2.62
C ALA A 2 7.17 11.01 4.13
N GLU A 3 6.00 11.24 4.69
CA GLU A 3 5.80 11.45 6.12
C GLU A 3 5.28 10.17 6.75
N LYS A 4 5.84 9.79 7.89
CA LYS A 4 5.38 8.64 8.66
C LYS A 4 4.18 9.05 9.50
N ILE A 5 3.05 8.37 9.32
CA ILE A 5 1.81 8.66 10.05
C ILE A 5 1.68 7.76 11.26
N VAL A 6 1.85 6.45 11.06
CA VAL A 6 1.60 5.44 12.08
C VAL A 6 2.73 4.43 12.09
N LYS A 7 3.28 4.16 13.28
CA LYS A 7 4.20 3.05 13.51
C LYS A 7 3.40 1.79 13.81
N LEU A 8 3.62 0.73 13.05
CA LEU A 8 2.94 -0.55 13.23
C LEU A 8 3.91 -1.72 13.28
N GLY A 9 5.10 -1.59 12.68
CA GLY A 9 6.06 -2.70 12.60
C GLY A 9 5.53 -3.94 11.87
N VAL A 10 4.70 -3.77 10.85
CA VAL A 10 4.12 -4.90 10.09
C VAL A 10 5.22 -5.66 9.34
N LYS A 11 5.39 -6.94 9.68
CA LYS A 11 6.31 -7.84 8.97
C LYS A 11 5.75 -8.21 7.60
N ARG A 12 6.56 -7.99 6.56
CA ARG A 12 6.21 -8.37 5.19
C ARG A 12 6.65 -9.79 4.88
N GLU A 13 5.69 -10.62 4.52
CA GLU A 13 5.96 -11.97 4.06
C GLU A 13 6.19 -12.01 2.54
N LYS A 14 7.16 -12.83 2.13
CA LYS A 14 7.44 -13.06 0.70
C LYS A 14 6.20 -13.69 0.05
N GLY A 15 5.74 -13.10 -1.05
CA GLY A 15 4.56 -13.59 -1.77
C GLY A 15 3.25 -12.91 -1.38
N TYR A 16 3.27 -11.98 -0.42
CA TYR A 16 2.11 -11.17 -0.04
C TYR A 16 2.30 -9.70 -0.45
N LEU A 17 1.20 -9.08 -0.87
CA LEU A 17 1.08 -7.65 -1.11
C LEU A 17 0.45 -7.01 0.12
N TYR A 18 1.13 -6.03 0.68
CA TYR A 18 0.63 -5.22 1.80
C TYR A 18 0.17 -3.87 1.28
N TYR A 19 -1.05 -3.49 1.60
CA TYR A 19 -1.65 -2.26 1.13
C TYR A 19 -2.64 -1.70 2.15
N ILE A 20 -3.03 -0.45 1.94
CA ILE A 20 -4.02 0.22 2.77
C ILE A 20 -5.37 0.12 2.09
N ASP A 21 -6.34 -0.44 2.81
CA ASP A 21 -7.69 -0.65 2.32
C ASP A 21 -8.51 0.66 2.24
N LYS A 22 -9.77 0.56 1.82
CA LYS A 22 -10.64 1.74 1.71
C LYS A 22 -11.00 2.33 3.09
N GLN A 23 -10.90 1.54 4.16
CA GLN A 23 -11.18 1.96 5.53
C GLN A 23 -9.98 2.65 6.18
N GLY A 24 -8.80 2.59 5.56
CA GLY A 24 -7.57 3.17 6.10
C GLY A 24 -6.78 2.21 6.98
N ASP A 25 -7.05 0.91 6.89
CA ASP A 25 -6.39 -0.15 7.62
C ASP A 25 -5.38 -0.88 6.73
N VAL A 26 -4.37 -1.49 7.36
CA VAL A 26 -3.36 -2.29 6.66
C VAL A 26 -3.91 -3.69 6.45
N SER A 27 -3.98 -4.09 5.18
CA SER A 27 -4.37 -5.42 4.76
C SER A 27 -3.26 -6.09 3.95
N CYS A 28 -3.19 -7.41 4.00
CA CYS A 28 -2.33 -8.23 3.17
C CYS A 28 -3.14 -9.15 2.26
N ALA A 29 -2.68 -9.39 1.04
CA ALA A 29 -3.28 -10.35 0.13
C ALA A 29 -2.17 -11.15 -0.55
N LYS A 30 -2.40 -12.45 -0.81
CA LYS A 30 -1.42 -13.26 -1.54
C LYS A 30 -1.36 -12.76 -2.98
N MET A 31 -0.15 -12.46 -3.47
CA MET A 31 0.03 -11.93 -4.83
C MET A 31 -0.33 -12.99 -5.87
N ALA A 32 -1.10 -12.58 -6.87
CA ALA A 32 -1.21 -13.34 -8.11
C ALA A 32 0.14 -13.28 -8.85
N ARG A 33 0.66 -14.43 -9.26
CA ARG A 33 1.92 -14.53 -10.04
C ARG A 33 1.71 -15.52 -11.19
N GLY A 34 1.92 -15.06 -12.43
CA GLY A 34 1.65 -15.85 -13.63
C GLY A 34 0.21 -16.35 -13.64
N ASN A 35 0.02 -17.66 -13.83
CA ASN A 35 -1.30 -18.30 -13.82
C ASN A 35 -1.88 -18.56 -12.42
N LYS A 36 -1.18 -18.20 -11.34
CA LYS A 36 -1.69 -18.41 -9.96
C LYS A 36 -2.60 -17.25 -9.55
N LYS A 37 -3.83 -17.56 -9.18
CA LYS A 37 -4.80 -16.60 -8.62
C LYS A 37 -4.27 -16.01 -7.32
N GLY A 38 -4.55 -14.72 -7.12
CA GLY A 38 -4.29 -14.04 -5.85
C GLY A 38 -5.13 -14.63 -4.73
N GLY A 39 -4.73 -14.39 -3.48
CA GLY A 39 -5.47 -14.82 -2.31
C GLY A 39 -6.43 -13.76 -1.79
N ASN A 40 -7.33 -14.18 -0.91
CA ASN A 40 -8.25 -13.27 -0.24
C ASN A 40 -7.50 -12.28 0.65
N PRO A 41 -7.94 -11.01 0.67
CA PRO A 41 -7.34 -10.00 1.53
C PRO A 41 -7.65 -10.31 3.00
N LYS A 42 -6.63 -10.16 3.84
CA LYS A 42 -6.72 -10.28 5.30
C LYS A 42 -6.28 -8.98 5.94
N LYS A 43 -7.06 -8.50 6.90
CA LYS A 43 -6.70 -7.30 7.67
C LYS A 43 -5.60 -7.66 8.68
N VAL A 44 -4.49 -6.94 8.65
CA VAL A 44 -3.32 -7.18 9.50
C VAL A 44 -3.32 -6.23 10.69
N ALA A 45 -3.61 -4.95 10.44
CA ALA A 45 -3.60 -3.94 11.49
C ALA A 45 -4.64 -2.86 11.21
N LYS A 46 -5.40 -2.49 12.26
CA LYS A 46 -6.30 -1.34 12.23
C LYS A 46 -5.52 -0.07 12.50
N CYS A 47 -5.60 0.89 11.59
CA CYS A 47 -4.82 2.14 11.65
C CYS A 47 -5.72 3.37 11.58
N GLY A 48 -6.93 3.24 11.02
CA GLY A 48 -7.90 4.34 10.95
C GLY A 48 -7.42 5.53 10.12
N ILE A 49 -6.62 5.29 9.08
CA ILE A 49 -5.99 6.38 8.32
C ILE A 49 -7.01 7.03 7.38
N LYS A 50 -7.22 8.34 7.54
CA LYS A 50 -8.01 9.13 6.60
C LYS A 50 -7.22 9.40 5.33
N ARG A 51 -7.61 8.72 4.24
CA ARG A 51 -7.02 8.94 2.91
C ARG A 51 -7.42 10.32 2.39
N LYS A 52 -6.43 11.19 2.17
CA LYS A 52 -6.60 12.49 1.52
C LYS A 52 -6.39 12.34 0.01
N GLU A 53 -7.22 13.05 -0.75
CA GLU A 53 -7.03 13.14 -2.20
C GLU A 53 -5.67 13.73 -2.55
N GLY A 54 -5.02 13.17 -3.57
CA GLY A 54 -3.68 13.59 -3.97
C GLY A 54 -2.54 13.08 -3.09
N TYR A 55 -2.80 12.20 -2.12
CA TYR A 55 -1.77 11.52 -1.32
C TYR A 55 -1.78 10.01 -1.55
N LEU A 56 -0.59 9.43 -1.69
CA LEU A 56 -0.36 8.00 -1.71
C LEU A 56 -0.02 7.54 -0.31
N TYR A 57 -0.78 6.57 0.18
CA TYR A 57 -0.53 5.92 1.46
C TYR A 57 0.03 4.54 1.18
N PHE A 58 1.14 4.20 1.81
CA PHE A 58 1.82 2.94 1.62
C PHE A 58 2.54 2.51 2.89
N LEU A 59 2.80 1.22 3.00
CA LEU A 59 3.65 0.67 4.04
C LEU A 59 5.12 0.94 3.64
N ASP A 60 5.99 1.33 4.58
CA ASP A 60 7.41 1.53 4.37
C ASP A 60 8.22 0.23 4.60
N LYS A 61 9.55 0.27 4.39
CA LYS A 61 10.41 -0.91 4.62
C LYS A 61 10.44 -1.38 6.07
N ALA A 62 10.19 -0.49 7.03
CA ALA A 62 10.12 -0.82 8.45
C ALA A 62 8.77 -1.44 8.84
N GLY A 63 7.78 -1.43 7.94
CA GLY A 63 6.45 -1.93 8.22
C GLY A 63 5.51 -0.88 8.81
N ASP A 64 5.87 0.39 8.70
CA ASP A 64 5.08 1.52 9.18
C ASP A 64 4.29 2.16 8.05
N VAL A 65 3.20 2.86 8.38
CA VAL A 65 2.41 3.54 7.36
C VAL A 65 2.94 4.95 7.15
N SER A 66 3.28 5.24 5.91
CA SER A 66 3.73 6.54 5.45
C SER A 66 2.80 7.09 4.36
N CYS A 67 2.74 8.41 4.24
CA CYS A 67 2.08 9.10 3.14
C CYS A 67 3.07 9.91 2.32
N ALA A 68 2.81 10.04 1.03
CA ALA A 68 3.54 10.94 0.16
C ALA A 68 2.58 11.65 -0.78
N LYS A 69 2.83 12.93 -1.06
CA LYS A 69 2.04 13.67 -2.05
C LYS A 69 2.24 13.04 -3.43
N MET A 70 1.15 12.57 -4.05
CA MET A 70 1.19 12.05 -5.41
C MET A 70 1.54 13.18 -6.35
N LYS A 71 2.71 13.11 -6.99
CA LYS A 71 2.93 13.84 -8.24
C LYS A 71 2.14 13.10 -9.33
N ARG A 72 0.91 13.54 -9.62
CA ARG A 72 0.21 13.14 -10.87
C ARG A 72 1.07 13.62 -12.03
N GLY A 73 1.83 12.74 -12.66
CA GLY A 73 2.84 13.16 -13.63
C GLY A 73 3.46 12.02 -14.40
N GLY A 74 2.75 11.55 -15.41
CA GLY A 74 3.32 10.75 -16.49
C GLY A 74 2.41 10.88 -17.70
N LYS A 75 2.61 11.92 -18.52
CA LYS A 75 2.01 12.03 -19.86
C LYS A 75 2.35 10.70 -20.56
N LYS A 76 1.35 9.90 -20.95
CA LYS A 76 1.53 8.63 -21.68
C LYS A 76 2.53 8.92 -22.82
N LYS A 77 3.78 8.44 -22.72
CA LYS A 77 4.71 8.54 -23.85
C LYS A 77 4.08 7.67 -24.94
N LYS A 78 3.61 8.33 -26.01
CA LYS A 78 3.10 7.68 -27.21
C LYS A 78 4.24 6.78 -27.70
N LYS A 79 4.01 5.46 -27.77
CA LYS A 79 4.98 4.54 -28.38
C LYS A 79 5.18 5.02 -29.84
N ARG A 80 6.43 5.29 -30.22
CA ARG A 80 6.83 5.37 -31.63
C ARG A 80 6.96 3.95 -32.16
#